data_AF-A0A924AV67-F1
#
_entry.id   AF-A0A924AV67-F1
#
_cell.length_a   1.000
_cell.length_b   1.000
_cell.length_c   1.000
_cell.angle_alpha   90.00
_cell.angle_beta   90.00
_cell.angle_gamma   90.00
#
_symmetry.space_group_name_H-M   'P 1'
#
loop_
_entity.id
_entity.type
_entity.pdbx_description
1 polymer ?
#
loop_
_entity_poly.entity_id
_entity_poly.type
_entity_poly.pdbx_seq_one_letter_code
_entity_poly.pdbx_strand_id
1 'polypeptide(L)'
;MKNKRILLFSSACTYLCFLGLVLTLKKPLCIDSTVVQKIVRVTAEGKTTKTETAFSCNLSRPVDYSSELESYVAKISVPLDKTTALLNSIKPFKQRLQISIREDRPLMFQVSKNKINIGSSFLNLDYHLSRAVIKAWVAENKNSMKLDTTLFEESLTDFILYVSIGRIELEDPTDKIRTKLGSVKWPQVIKTAKGYCMSAWKYAEHAEECSHNFEDNNSDAEAAVYSLRPLLTSSIVGSYNELSMQQKSNLIQNIPKILSGMNLGSEKIIESMLVDSNPLHNGMLNINKFTNLILSSTLETRGSIYQLYTGITQHLQQYGVTDSFAEAYFDYLIEFNGQLSDHSAFYKALALAAVNNPEVQVAVKDANSIWILPSKTALPIKVFNQIQARQIVFMGCDNPKNIHVEQFFQKAEKLMLVNECDQTVDYNFESLFRDGIKGFIGKNHKFNFVQLHVPSLEMIKNDLAPSQNFFELVKTRDISRKEFKTLGWSKIQWKTDLHAYRPEAVIDAIEYFRN
;
A
#
# COMPACT_ATOMS: atom_id res chain seq x y z
N MET A 1 -7.88 6.46 83.57
CA MET A 1 -8.27 6.93 82.22
C MET A 1 -7.30 7.92 81.54
N LYS A 2 -6.18 8.37 82.17
CA LYS A 2 -5.25 9.34 81.55
C LYS A 2 -4.27 8.75 80.50
N ASN A 3 -3.87 7.48 80.62
CA ASN A 3 -2.88 6.89 79.70
C ASN A 3 -3.41 6.50 78.31
N LYS A 4 -4.73 6.27 78.14
CA LYS A 4 -5.30 5.96 76.81
C LYS A 4 -5.33 7.18 75.87
N ARG A 5 -5.44 8.41 76.42
CA ARG A 5 -5.46 9.63 75.61
C ARG A 5 -4.08 9.97 75.04
N ILE A 6 -3.01 9.75 75.79
CA ILE A 6 -1.64 10.05 75.35
C ILE A 6 -1.20 9.10 74.22
N LEU A 7 -1.57 7.81 74.29
CA LEU A 7 -1.30 6.84 73.23
C LEU A 7 -2.06 7.15 71.93
N LEU A 8 -3.30 7.63 72.02
CA LEU A 8 -4.09 8.05 70.85
C LEU A 8 -3.50 9.30 70.17
N PHE A 9 -3.05 10.30 70.94
CA PHE A 9 -2.41 11.50 70.38
C PHE A 9 -1.06 11.21 69.73
N SER A 10 -0.24 10.34 70.35
CA SER A 10 1.03 9.90 69.76
C SER A 10 0.81 9.13 68.45
N SER A 11 -0.15 8.19 68.42
CA SER A 11 -0.47 7.40 67.23
C SER A 11 -1.00 8.26 66.08
N ALA A 12 -1.87 9.25 66.38
CA ALA A 12 -2.40 10.18 65.38
C ALA A 12 -1.30 11.09 64.82
N CYS A 13 -0.36 11.53 65.67
CA CYS A 13 0.77 12.36 65.25
C CYS A 13 1.74 11.57 64.36
N THR A 14 2.07 10.32 64.71
CA THR A 14 2.87 9.44 63.83
C THR A 14 2.17 9.14 62.51
N TYR A 15 0.84 8.95 62.51
CA TYR A 15 0.09 8.72 61.29
C TYR A 15 0.05 9.97 60.39
N LEU A 16 -0.11 11.16 60.97
CA LEU A 16 -0.04 12.45 60.26
C LEU A 16 1.37 12.75 59.75
N CYS A 17 2.41 12.46 60.53
CA CYS A 17 3.79 12.56 60.10
C CYS A 17 4.10 11.55 58.98
N PHE A 18 3.58 10.33 59.05
CA PHE A 18 3.75 9.31 58.01
C PHE A 18 3.00 9.69 56.72
N LEU A 19 1.77 10.19 56.82
CA LEU A 19 1.02 10.77 55.70
C LEU A 19 1.75 11.97 55.10
N GLY A 20 2.28 12.86 55.95
CA GLY A 20 3.12 13.98 55.53
C GLY A 20 4.38 13.51 54.80
N LEU A 21 5.03 12.47 55.30
CA LEU A 21 6.24 11.88 54.70
C LEU A 21 5.93 11.14 53.39
N VAL A 22 4.79 10.47 53.28
CA VAL A 22 4.31 9.85 52.03
C VAL A 22 3.93 10.93 50.99
N LEU A 23 3.36 12.05 51.43
CA LEU A 23 3.07 13.20 50.57
C LEU A 23 4.34 13.93 50.12
N THR A 24 5.38 14.00 50.94
CA THR A 24 6.69 14.58 50.56
C THR A 24 7.61 13.61 49.83
N LEU A 25 7.39 12.30 49.92
CA LEU A 25 8.13 11.26 49.18
C LEU A 25 7.61 11.02 47.76
N LYS A 26 6.52 11.65 47.32
CA LYS A 26 6.09 11.58 45.93
C LYS A 26 7.19 12.21 45.05
N LYS A 27 7.90 11.37 44.31
CA LYS A 27 8.92 11.82 43.35
C LYS A 27 8.28 12.87 42.42
N PRO A 28 8.95 14.00 42.14
CA PRO A 28 8.44 14.97 41.20
C PRO A 28 8.23 14.28 39.85
N LEU A 29 7.06 14.49 39.26
CA LEU A 29 6.71 13.93 37.95
C LEU A 29 7.64 14.53 36.89
N CYS A 30 8.65 13.78 36.49
CA CYS A 30 9.64 14.23 35.51
C CYS A 30 9.98 13.14 34.51
N ILE A 31 10.54 13.55 33.38
CA ILE A 31 10.86 12.69 32.23
C ILE A 31 12.35 12.42 32.25
N ASP A 32 12.72 11.16 32.44
CA ASP A 32 14.11 10.72 32.35
C ASP A 32 14.51 10.52 30.88
N SER A 33 14.66 11.62 30.15
CA SER A 33 15.06 11.61 28.75
C SER A 33 15.95 12.80 28.44
N THR A 34 17.02 12.55 27.68
CA THR A 34 17.92 13.58 27.16
C THR A 34 17.36 14.25 25.90
N VAL A 35 16.40 13.60 25.23
CA VAL A 35 15.81 14.03 23.96
C VAL A 35 14.48 14.76 24.18
N VAL A 36 13.65 14.32 25.12
CA VAL A 36 12.34 14.96 25.38
C VAL A 36 12.46 16.08 26.41
N GLN A 37 12.02 17.27 26.02
CA GLN A 37 11.97 18.45 26.89
C GLN A 37 10.76 18.45 27.81
N LYS A 38 9.58 18.14 27.27
CA LYS A 38 8.31 18.13 28.01
C LYS A 38 7.27 17.22 27.36
N ILE A 39 6.36 16.71 28.19
CA ILE A 39 5.13 16.04 27.80
C ILE A 39 3.97 16.84 28.35
N VAL A 40 3.00 17.16 27.51
CA VAL A 40 1.79 17.89 27.86
C VAL A 40 0.60 16.99 27.61
N ARG A 41 -0.24 16.75 28.61
CA ARG A 41 -1.53 16.07 28.43
C ARG A 41 -2.64 17.11 28.36
N VAL A 42 -3.48 17.02 27.34
CA VAL A 42 -4.59 17.93 27.07
C VAL A 42 -5.89 17.14 27.08
N THR A 43 -6.82 17.50 27.96
CA THR A 43 -8.12 16.84 28.09
C THR A 43 -9.26 17.85 27.94
N ALA A 44 -10.40 17.37 27.43
CA ALA A 44 -11.64 18.14 27.40
C ALA A 44 -12.49 17.78 28.62
N GLU A 45 -12.78 18.77 29.46
CA GLU A 45 -13.72 18.66 30.58
C GLU A 45 -14.88 19.63 30.30
N GLY A 46 -15.95 19.12 29.67
CA GLY A 46 -17.09 19.95 29.25
C GLY A 46 -16.69 21.00 28.20
N LYS A 47 -16.83 22.30 28.52
CA LYS A 47 -16.40 23.42 27.66
C LYS A 47 -14.97 23.91 27.95
N THR A 48 -14.30 23.31 28.92
CA THR A 48 -12.96 23.75 29.37
C THR A 48 -11.89 22.72 29.00
N THR A 49 -10.74 23.21 28.58
CA THR A 49 -9.56 22.37 28.31
C THR A 49 -8.65 22.36 29.54
N LYS A 50 -8.40 21.18 30.10
CA LYS A 50 -7.44 21.00 31.19
C LYS A 50 -6.10 20.55 30.61
N THR A 51 -5.01 21.11 31.12
CA THR A 51 -3.65 20.81 30.67
C THR A 51 -2.77 20.41 31.85
N GLU A 52 -2.09 19.28 31.74
CA GLU A 52 -1.11 18.78 32.70
C GLU A 52 0.24 18.68 32.01
N THR A 53 1.35 18.98 32.69
CA THR A 53 2.68 19.02 32.05
C THR A 53 3.74 18.37 32.93
N ALA A 54 4.57 17.53 32.31
CA ALA A 54 5.79 16.99 32.88
C ALA A 54 6.99 17.54 32.10
N PHE A 55 8.06 17.91 32.79
CA PHE A 55 9.31 18.37 32.18
C PHE A 55 10.41 17.32 32.31
N SER A 56 11.45 17.42 31.47
CA SER A 56 12.68 16.65 31.65
C SER A 56 13.23 16.84 33.06
N CYS A 57 13.67 15.74 33.71
CA CYS A 57 14.25 15.78 35.05
C CYS A 57 15.45 16.74 35.13
N ASN A 58 16.16 16.95 34.02
CA ASN A 58 17.29 17.87 33.91
C ASN A 58 16.92 19.36 34.01
N LEU A 59 15.64 19.72 33.93
CA LEU A 59 15.18 21.11 34.01
C LEU A 59 14.83 21.55 35.44
N SER A 60 14.75 20.62 36.40
CA SER A 60 14.45 20.88 37.81
C SER A 60 13.25 21.81 38.04
N ARG A 61 12.19 21.69 37.23
CA ARG A 61 10.98 22.52 37.34
C ARG A 61 9.93 21.83 38.21
N PRO A 62 9.37 22.53 39.22
CA PRO A 62 8.24 22.00 39.97
C PRO A 62 7.01 21.89 39.07
N VAL A 63 6.28 20.78 39.19
CA VAL A 63 5.01 20.52 38.50
C VAL A 63 4.02 19.89 39.47
N ASP A 64 2.74 20.19 39.27
CA ASP A 64 1.66 19.54 40.03
C ASP A 64 1.61 18.05 39.67
N TYR A 65 1.49 17.20 40.69
CA TYR A 65 1.41 15.76 40.51
C TYR A 65 0.07 15.38 39.87
N SER A 66 0.14 14.58 38.81
CA SER A 66 -1.01 13.97 38.14
C SER A 66 -0.74 12.47 37.97
N SER A 67 -1.58 11.63 38.56
CA SER A 67 -1.51 10.17 38.46
C SER A 67 -1.70 9.67 37.03
N GLU A 68 -2.58 10.34 36.28
CA GLU A 68 -2.90 10.06 34.90
C GLU A 68 -1.69 10.36 34.01
N LEU A 69 -1.07 11.53 34.20
CA LEU A 69 0.14 11.90 33.46
C LEU A 69 1.33 10.99 33.82
N GLU A 70 1.47 10.57 35.08
CA GLU A 70 2.47 9.56 35.49
C GLU A 70 2.30 8.24 34.72
N SER A 71 1.06 7.75 34.62
CA SER A 71 0.75 6.54 33.86
C SER A 71 1.13 6.69 32.38
N TYR A 72 0.85 7.83 31.75
CA TYR A 72 1.29 8.09 30.38
C TYR A 72 2.81 8.16 30.25
N VAL A 73 3.49 8.90 31.13
CA VAL A 73 4.96 8.99 31.12
C VAL A 73 5.60 7.60 31.21
N ALA A 74 5.10 6.76 32.13
CA ALA A 74 5.55 5.38 32.26
C ALA A 74 5.30 4.58 30.98
N LYS A 75 4.10 4.67 30.40
CA LYS A 75 3.72 3.96 29.15
C LYS A 75 4.61 4.36 27.97
N ILE A 76 4.97 5.64 27.84
CA ILE A 76 5.69 6.13 26.67
C ILE A 76 7.21 6.03 26.79
N SER A 77 7.74 5.92 28.01
CA SER A 77 9.18 5.89 28.28
C SER A 77 9.90 4.79 27.49
N VAL A 78 9.44 3.54 27.58
CA VAL A 78 10.10 2.40 26.93
C VAL A 78 10.13 2.51 25.40
N PRO A 79 9.02 2.78 24.68
CA PRO A 79 9.05 3.01 23.24
C PRO A 79 9.95 4.19 22.83
N LEU A 80 9.91 5.27 23.61
CA LEU A 80 10.70 6.47 23.36
C LEU A 80 12.20 6.19 23.53
N ASP A 81 12.62 5.52 24.59
CA ASP A 81 14.02 5.22 24.87
C ASP A 81 14.62 4.32 23.79
N LYS A 82 13.90 3.26 23.40
CA LYS A 82 14.34 2.37 22.31
C LYS A 82 14.52 3.14 21.00
N THR A 83 13.54 4.00 20.66
CA THR A 83 13.56 4.76 19.41
C THR A 83 14.69 5.79 19.42
N THR A 84 14.84 6.53 20.51
CA THR A 84 15.86 7.58 20.65
C THR A 84 17.27 7.00 20.73
N ALA A 85 17.47 5.83 21.33
CA ALA A 85 18.75 5.13 21.34
C ALA A 85 19.23 4.81 19.92
N LEU A 86 18.35 4.25 19.07
CA LEU A 86 18.66 4.00 17.66
C LEU A 86 19.02 5.32 16.94
N LEU A 87 18.15 6.34 17.04
CA LEU A 87 18.35 7.60 16.34
C LEU A 87 19.64 8.31 16.78
N ASN A 88 19.93 8.33 18.09
CA ASN A 88 21.18 8.90 18.62
C ASN A 88 22.43 8.14 18.16
N SER A 89 22.33 6.83 17.92
CA SER A 89 23.42 6.03 17.35
C SER A 89 23.73 6.37 15.88
N ILE A 90 22.77 6.99 15.17
CA ILE A 90 22.92 7.44 13.79
C ILE A 90 23.37 8.90 13.77
N LYS A 91 22.57 9.77 14.41
CA LYS A 91 22.87 11.19 14.59
C LYS A 91 21.97 11.77 15.69
N PRO A 92 22.54 12.38 16.75
CA PRO A 92 21.73 12.96 17.83
C PRO A 92 20.78 14.06 17.37
N PHE A 93 19.66 14.21 18.09
CA PHE A 93 18.74 15.35 17.92
C PHE A 93 19.44 16.68 18.27
N LYS A 94 19.29 17.70 17.42
CA LYS A 94 19.70 19.08 17.70
C LYS A 94 18.66 19.79 18.56
N GLN A 95 17.37 19.50 18.34
CA GLN A 95 16.27 20.12 19.07
C GLN A 95 15.59 19.09 19.98
N ARG A 96 15.36 19.48 21.23
CA ARG A 96 14.62 18.63 22.17
C ARG A 96 13.14 18.57 21.80
N LEU A 97 12.56 17.38 21.90
CA LEU A 97 11.18 17.10 21.53
C LEU A 97 10.18 17.64 22.56
N GLN A 98 9.03 18.08 22.09
CA GLN A 98 7.88 18.45 22.90
C GLN A 98 6.70 17.59 22.46
N ILE A 99 6.18 16.75 23.36
CA ILE A 99 5.12 15.80 23.06
C ILE A 99 3.83 16.30 23.71
N SER A 100 2.76 16.43 22.94
CA SER A 100 1.42 16.76 23.43
C SER A 100 0.49 15.57 23.21
N ILE A 101 -0.04 15.01 24.28
CA ILE A 101 -1.04 13.94 24.28
C ILE A 101 -2.42 14.59 24.24
N ARG A 102 -3.15 14.40 23.14
CA ARG A 102 -4.44 15.02 22.85
C ARG A 102 -5.57 14.03 23.12
N GLU A 103 -6.15 14.08 24.32
CA GLU A 103 -7.36 13.29 24.62
C GLU A 103 -8.62 13.98 24.09
N ASP A 104 -8.57 15.31 23.98
CA ASP A 104 -9.62 16.13 23.35
C ASP A 104 -9.77 15.89 21.85
N ARG A 105 -8.71 15.38 21.20
CA ARG A 105 -8.70 15.00 19.77
C ARG A 105 -8.04 13.62 19.59
N PRO A 106 -8.77 12.51 19.82
CA PRO A 106 -8.19 11.16 19.88
C PRO A 106 -7.51 10.70 18.58
N LEU A 107 -7.97 11.19 17.42
CA LEU A 107 -7.43 10.87 16.09
C LEU A 107 -6.40 11.90 15.58
N MET A 108 -5.99 12.88 16.39
CA MET A 108 -5.00 13.85 15.96
C MET A 108 -3.61 13.21 15.86
N PHE A 109 -2.92 13.41 14.73
CA PHE A 109 -1.51 13.08 14.61
C PHE A 109 -0.84 14.21 13.83
N GLN A 110 0.13 14.88 14.45
CA GLN A 110 0.82 15.99 13.82
C GLN A 110 2.26 16.07 14.29
N VAL A 111 3.20 16.08 13.35
CA VAL A 111 4.61 16.28 13.62
C VAL A 111 5.07 17.56 12.94
N SER A 112 5.50 18.55 13.72
CA SER A 112 6.02 19.82 13.22
C SER A 112 7.34 20.14 13.91
N LYS A 113 8.44 19.94 13.17
CA LYS A 113 9.82 20.07 13.70
C LYS A 113 9.99 19.21 14.96
N ASN A 114 10.25 19.84 16.10
CA ASN A 114 10.43 19.19 17.38
C ASN A 114 9.12 19.03 18.20
N LYS A 115 7.96 19.39 17.65
CA LYS A 115 6.66 19.27 18.32
C LYS A 115 5.88 18.09 17.75
N ILE A 116 5.43 17.21 18.63
CA ILE A 116 4.60 16.06 18.30
C ILE A 116 3.26 16.23 19.02
N ASN A 117 2.16 16.33 18.29
CA ASN A 117 0.82 16.22 18.86
C ASN A 117 0.27 14.85 18.47
N ILE A 118 -0.03 14.01 19.46
CA ILE A 118 -0.51 12.65 19.27
C ILE A 118 -1.79 12.42 20.08
N GLY A 119 -2.84 11.98 19.40
CA GLY A 119 -4.12 11.66 19.98
C GLY A 119 -4.05 10.37 20.79
N SER A 120 -4.94 10.26 21.78
CA SER A 120 -4.98 9.09 22.66
C SER A 120 -5.18 7.76 21.90
N SER A 121 -5.94 7.74 20.81
CA SER A 121 -6.15 6.54 19.99
C SER A 121 -4.85 6.04 19.34
N PHE A 122 -4.03 6.95 18.82
CA PHE A 122 -2.71 6.60 18.27
C PHE A 122 -1.72 6.20 19.35
N LEU A 123 -1.70 6.91 20.48
CA LEU A 123 -0.75 6.64 21.56
C LEU A 123 -0.97 5.26 22.20
N ASN A 124 -2.20 4.74 22.14
CA ASN A 124 -2.54 3.43 22.66
C ASN A 124 -2.17 2.27 21.75
N LEU A 125 -1.77 2.55 20.51
CA LEU A 125 -1.36 1.56 19.53
C LEU A 125 0.16 1.47 19.42
N ASP A 126 0.65 0.28 19.11
CA ASP A 126 2.08 0.03 19.04
C ASP A 126 2.74 0.88 17.95
N TYR A 127 3.95 1.35 18.27
CA TYR A 127 4.89 2.00 17.36
C TYR A 127 4.48 3.35 16.74
N HIS A 128 3.25 3.84 16.92
CA HIS A 128 2.84 5.17 16.42
C HIS A 128 3.63 6.32 17.06
N LEU A 129 3.92 6.23 18.36
CA LEU A 129 4.81 7.20 19.01
C LEU A 129 6.24 7.12 18.46
N SER A 130 6.79 5.91 18.31
CA SER A 130 8.11 5.70 17.72
C SER A 130 8.19 6.31 16.33
N ARG A 131 7.16 6.10 15.51
CA ARG A 131 7.02 6.67 14.19
C ARG A 131 7.01 8.21 14.22
N ALA A 132 6.26 8.82 15.12
CA ALA A 132 6.23 10.29 15.27
C ALA A 132 7.61 10.86 15.65
N VAL A 133 8.34 10.17 16.54
CA VAL A 133 9.71 10.54 16.95
C VAL A 133 10.70 10.42 15.79
N ILE A 134 10.62 9.34 15.00
CA ILE A 134 11.44 9.16 13.79
C ILE A 134 11.12 10.25 12.77
N LYS A 135 9.84 10.55 12.54
CA LYS A 135 9.42 11.60 11.60
C LYS A 135 9.96 12.99 12.02
N ALA A 136 9.94 13.30 13.32
CA ALA A 136 10.55 14.53 13.85
C ALA A 136 12.06 14.58 13.58
N TRP A 137 12.76 13.45 13.75
CA TRP A 137 14.19 13.32 13.45
C TRP A 137 14.53 13.48 11.97
N VAL A 138 13.72 12.86 11.08
CA VAL A 138 13.85 12.99 9.62
C VAL A 138 13.68 14.47 9.22
N ALA A 139 12.66 15.13 9.75
CA ALA A 139 12.39 16.54 9.48
C ALA A 139 13.51 17.50 9.94
N GLU A 140 14.26 17.14 10.99
CA GLU A 140 15.40 17.92 11.48
C GLU A 140 16.69 17.73 10.64
N ASN A 141 16.81 16.58 9.98
CA ASN A 141 18.02 16.20 9.24
C ASN A 141 17.90 16.38 7.73
N LYS A 142 16.70 16.61 7.19
CA LYS A 142 16.48 16.88 5.77
C LYS A 142 16.99 18.26 5.35
N ASN A 143 17.44 18.37 4.10
CA ASN A 143 17.65 19.66 3.47
C ASN A 143 16.32 20.42 3.26
N SER A 144 16.37 21.75 3.37
CA SER A 144 15.25 22.61 3.01
C SER A 144 15.11 22.68 1.48
N MET A 145 14.29 21.80 0.90
CA MET A 145 13.89 21.89 -0.51
C MET A 145 12.54 22.61 -0.62
N LYS A 146 12.32 23.36 -1.72
CA LYS A 146 11.02 23.98 -2.04
C LYS A 146 10.00 22.99 -2.68
N LEU A 147 10.31 21.71 -2.65
CA LEU A 147 9.51 20.64 -3.27
C LEU A 147 8.82 19.81 -2.20
N ASP A 148 7.62 19.34 -2.51
CA ASP A 148 6.96 18.33 -1.68
C ASP A 148 7.79 17.04 -1.67
N THR A 149 8.20 16.59 -0.50
CA THR A 149 8.97 15.36 -0.28
C THR A 149 8.26 14.42 0.70
N THR A 150 6.96 14.66 0.95
CA THR A 150 6.18 13.94 1.97
C THR A 150 6.20 12.42 1.76
N LEU A 151 5.96 11.94 0.53
CA LEU A 151 6.00 10.51 0.22
C LEU A 151 7.38 9.87 0.51
N PHE A 152 8.45 10.60 0.25
CA PHE A 152 9.81 10.16 0.56
C PHE A 152 10.03 10.09 2.08
N GLU A 153 9.62 11.14 2.80
CA GLU A 153 9.74 11.22 4.26
C GLU A 153 8.95 10.10 4.95
N GLU A 154 7.74 9.81 4.47
CA GLU A 154 6.88 8.74 4.99
C GLU A 154 7.51 7.36 4.78
N SER A 155 7.97 7.07 3.56
CA SER A 155 8.58 5.77 3.24
C SER A 155 9.91 5.58 3.99
N LEU A 156 10.70 6.65 4.15
CA LEU A 156 11.94 6.59 4.94
C LEU A 156 11.68 6.45 6.43
N THR A 157 10.65 7.11 6.96
CA THR A 157 10.23 6.97 8.36
C THR A 157 9.85 5.52 8.66
N ASP A 158 9.08 4.89 7.77
CA ASP A 158 8.71 3.49 7.91
C ASP A 158 9.93 2.56 7.79
N PHE A 159 10.87 2.86 6.88
CA PHE A 159 12.13 2.13 6.79
C PHE A 159 12.97 2.20 8.07
N ILE A 160 13.14 3.39 8.66
CA ILE A 160 13.86 3.53 9.94
C ILE A 160 13.13 2.79 11.06
N LEU A 161 11.79 2.81 11.05
CA LEU A 161 10.99 2.02 11.98
C LEU A 161 11.27 0.52 11.80
N TYR A 162 11.25 0.03 10.56
CA TYR A 162 11.60 -1.36 10.21
C TYR A 162 12.97 -1.75 10.75
N VAL A 163 13.99 -0.89 10.62
CA VAL A 163 15.33 -1.14 11.16
C VAL A 163 15.32 -1.27 12.70
N SER A 164 14.44 -0.54 13.38
CA SER A 164 14.32 -0.56 14.84
C SER A 164 13.59 -1.80 15.38
N ILE A 165 12.57 -2.28 14.66
CA ILE A 165 11.63 -3.30 15.18
C ILE A 165 11.56 -4.58 14.35
N GLY A 166 12.14 -4.61 13.15
CA GLY A 166 12.19 -5.76 12.24
C GLY A 166 10.93 -6.00 11.40
N ARG A 167 9.88 -5.18 11.54
CA ARG A 167 8.59 -5.32 10.85
C ARG A 167 7.87 -3.98 10.71
N ILE A 168 6.90 -3.88 9.81
CA ILE A 168 6.00 -2.71 9.68
C ILE A 168 4.55 -3.22 9.75
N GLU A 169 4.02 -3.27 10.97
CA GLU A 169 2.65 -3.72 11.28
C GLU A 169 1.96 -2.63 12.13
N LEU A 170 1.76 -1.47 11.53
CA LEU A 170 1.04 -0.36 12.14
C LEU A 170 -0.45 -0.60 12.03
N GLU A 171 -1.15 -0.57 13.16
CA GLU A 171 -2.60 -0.69 13.21
C GLU A 171 -3.26 0.67 13.00
N ASP A 172 -4.29 0.71 12.17
CA ASP A 172 -5.11 1.89 11.98
C ASP A 172 -6.02 2.14 13.19
N PRO A 173 -6.06 3.36 13.77
CA PRO A 173 -6.86 3.61 14.96
C PRO A 173 -8.36 3.53 14.73
N THR A 174 -8.81 3.74 13.50
CA THR A 174 -10.22 3.75 13.12
C THR A 174 -10.68 2.35 12.73
N ASP A 175 -10.01 1.75 11.75
CA ASP A 175 -10.46 0.53 11.08
C ASP A 175 -9.83 -0.75 11.66
N LYS A 176 -8.83 -0.63 12.55
CA LYS A 176 -8.11 -1.76 13.19
C LYS A 176 -7.41 -2.72 12.21
N ILE A 177 -7.29 -2.32 10.95
CA ILE A 177 -6.50 -3.01 9.93
C ILE A 177 -5.02 -2.69 10.10
N ARG A 178 -4.15 -3.61 9.69
CA ARG A 178 -2.69 -3.48 9.84
C ARG A 178 -1.99 -3.34 8.49
N THR A 179 -0.93 -2.54 8.46
CA THR A 179 -0.04 -2.46 7.29
C THR A 179 0.63 -3.81 7.02
N LYS A 180 0.84 -4.13 5.74
CA LYS A 180 1.55 -5.32 5.28
C LYS A 180 2.50 -4.96 4.14
N LEU A 181 3.77 -5.33 4.25
CA LEU A 181 4.76 -5.15 3.19
C LEU A 181 4.53 -6.13 2.04
N GLY A 182 4.92 -5.73 0.83
CA GLY A 182 4.83 -6.55 -0.39
C GLY A 182 3.41 -6.86 -0.85
N SER A 183 2.39 -6.19 -0.28
CA SER A 183 0.98 -6.46 -0.60
C SER A 183 0.46 -5.67 -1.80
N VAL A 184 1.26 -4.80 -2.41
CA VAL A 184 0.84 -3.90 -3.47
C VAL A 184 1.79 -4.03 -4.65
N LYS A 185 1.23 -4.31 -5.83
CA LYS A 185 1.94 -4.26 -7.11
C LYS A 185 1.53 -3.01 -7.88
N TRP A 186 2.45 -2.46 -8.67
CA TRP A 186 2.10 -1.46 -9.68
C TRP A 186 1.32 -2.13 -10.83
N PRO A 187 0.29 -1.51 -11.43
CA PRO A 187 -0.32 -0.22 -11.11
C PRO A 187 -1.54 -0.29 -10.15
N GLN A 188 -1.67 -1.34 -9.34
CA GLN A 188 -2.79 -1.59 -8.42
C GLN A 188 -2.75 -0.74 -7.14
N VAL A 189 -1.94 0.32 -7.11
CA VAL A 189 -1.97 1.30 -6.02
C VAL A 189 -3.37 1.93 -5.93
N ILE A 190 -3.79 2.26 -4.71
CA ILE A 190 -5.09 2.88 -4.46
C ILE A 190 -5.13 4.26 -5.15
N LYS A 191 -6.20 4.57 -5.89
CA LYS A 191 -6.26 5.79 -6.72
C LYS A 191 -7.37 6.73 -6.33
N THR A 192 -8.07 6.44 -5.24
CA THR A 192 -9.11 7.33 -4.71
C THR A 192 -8.86 7.71 -3.28
N ALA A 193 -9.29 8.92 -2.97
CA ALA A 193 -9.46 9.47 -1.64
C ALA A 193 -10.16 8.49 -0.69
N LYS A 194 -11.29 7.92 -1.14
CA LYS A 194 -12.06 6.96 -0.36
C LYS A 194 -11.29 5.66 -0.09
N GLY A 195 -10.71 5.06 -1.12
CA GLY A 195 -9.89 3.86 -0.96
C GLY A 195 -8.68 4.12 -0.06
N TYR A 196 -8.07 5.30 -0.18
CA TYR A 196 -6.93 5.71 0.61
C TYR A 196 -7.31 5.84 2.09
N CYS A 197 -8.43 6.48 2.40
CA CYS A 197 -8.93 6.60 3.77
C CYS A 197 -9.31 5.26 4.41
N MET A 198 -9.72 4.27 3.61
CA MET A 198 -9.99 2.90 4.07
C MET A 198 -8.72 2.03 4.15
N SER A 199 -7.56 2.55 3.78
CA SER A 199 -6.30 1.80 3.77
C SER A 199 -5.60 1.85 5.11
N ALA A 200 -4.90 0.76 5.48
CA ALA A 200 -3.98 0.76 6.61
C ALA A 200 -2.74 1.63 6.36
N TRP A 201 -2.48 1.97 5.09
CA TRP A 201 -1.31 2.75 4.68
C TRP A 201 -1.55 4.26 4.62
N LYS A 202 -2.74 4.74 5.01
CA LYS A 202 -3.00 6.17 5.10
C LYS A 202 -2.01 6.85 6.03
N TYR A 203 -1.68 8.10 5.72
CA TYR A 203 -0.82 8.91 6.58
C TYR A 203 -1.56 9.16 7.89
N ALA A 204 -0.84 9.01 9.00
CA ALA A 204 -1.43 9.19 10.32
C ALA A 204 -2.00 10.60 10.47
N GLU A 205 -1.35 11.60 9.86
CA GLU A 205 -1.81 12.99 9.79
C GLU A 205 -3.19 13.16 9.14
N HIS A 206 -3.59 12.27 8.23
CA HIS A 206 -4.86 12.37 7.50
C HIS A 206 -5.99 11.60 8.20
N ALA A 207 -5.72 10.91 9.31
CA ALA A 207 -6.70 10.02 9.95
C ALA A 207 -7.94 10.76 10.44
N GLU A 208 -7.77 11.95 11.02
CA GLU A 208 -8.87 12.78 11.49
C GLU A 208 -9.71 13.34 10.32
N GLU A 209 -9.06 13.76 9.24
CA GLU A 209 -9.74 14.26 8.03
C GLU A 209 -10.51 13.14 7.31
N CYS A 210 -9.90 11.96 7.18
CA CYS A 210 -10.54 10.75 6.66
C CYS A 210 -11.79 10.35 7.44
N SER A 211 -11.92 10.74 8.71
CA SER A 211 -13.09 10.43 9.53
C SER A 211 -14.28 11.39 9.34
N HIS A 212 -14.09 12.53 8.65
CA HIS A 212 -15.06 13.63 8.58
C HIS A 212 -15.47 14.04 7.14
N ASN A 213 -15.32 13.13 6.16
CA ASN A 213 -15.48 13.33 4.70
C ASN A 213 -14.29 14.03 4.02
N PHE A 214 -13.29 13.23 3.62
CA PHE A 214 -12.15 13.59 2.77
C PHE A 214 -12.54 13.80 1.27
N GLU A 215 -13.83 13.97 0.97
CA GLU A 215 -14.41 13.89 -0.38
C GLU A 215 -14.52 15.25 -1.11
N ASP A 216 -13.60 16.20 -0.91
CA ASP A 216 -13.64 17.49 -1.63
C ASP A 216 -12.42 17.74 -2.55
N ASN A 217 -12.72 18.38 -3.69
CA ASN A 217 -11.92 18.77 -4.85
C ASN A 217 -10.40 18.43 -4.88
N ASN A 218 -9.99 17.56 -5.81
CA ASN A 218 -8.60 17.11 -6.11
C ASN A 218 -7.95 16.07 -5.16
N SER A 219 -8.69 15.52 -4.19
CA SER A 219 -8.17 14.54 -3.25
C SER A 219 -7.75 13.19 -3.87
N ASP A 220 -8.30 12.80 -5.03
CA ASP A 220 -7.95 11.53 -5.70
C ASP A 220 -6.53 11.53 -6.30
N ALA A 221 -6.09 12.66 -6.88
CA ALA A 221 -4.76 12.77 -7.45
C ALA A 221 -3.67 12.70 -6.37
N GLU A 222 -3.89 13.37 -5.25
CA GLU A 222 -3.02 13.30 -4.08
C GLU A 222 -3.05 11.91 -3.44
N ALA A 223 -4.24 11.33 -3.28
CA ALA A 223 -4.40 9.97 -2.77
C ALA A 223 -3.67 8.94 -3.62
N ALA A 224 -3.66 9.08 -4.95
CA ALA A 224 -2.91 8.21 -5.84
C ALA A 224 -1.39 8.27 -5.57
N VAL A 225 -0.85 9.47 -5.29
CA VAL A 225 0.56 9.64 -4.92
C VAL A 225 0.84 9.04 -3.54
N TYR A 226 0.01 9.31 -2.53
CA TYR A 226 0.21 8.78 -1.18
C TYR A 226 0.10 7.26 -1.13
N SER A 227 -0.69 6.67 -2.01
CA SER A 227 -0.86 5.23 -2.13
C SER A 227 0.34 4.50 -2.73
N LEU A 228 1.37 5.22 -3.18
CA LEU A 228 2.67 4.66 -3.54
C LEU A 228 3.49 4.24 -2.31
N ARG A 229 3.21 4.78 -1.12
CA ARG A 229 3.96 4.50 0.12
C ARG A 229 4.21 3.01 0.38
N PRO A 230 3.21 2.09 0.32
CA PRO A 230 3.45 0.66 0.49
C PRO A 230 4.45 0.08 -0.51
N LEU A 231 4.34 0.48 -1.79
CA LEU A 231 5.21 0.01 -2.87
C LEU A 231 6.66 0.47 -2.65
N LEU A 232 6.84 1.76 -2.36
CA LEU A 232 8.16 2.36 -2.13
C LEU A 232 8.80 1.81 -0.86
N THR A 233 8.06 1.73 0.24
CA THR A 233 8.54 1.18 1.51
C THR A 233 8.95 -0.29 1.35
N SER A 234 8.14 -1.09 0.65
CA SER A 234 8.47 -2.50 0.38
C SER A 234 9.73 -2.65 -0.48
N SER A 235 9.96 -1.73 -1.42
CA SER A 235 11.15 -1.72 -2.28
C SER A 235 12.41 -1.36 -1.51
N ILE A 236 12.34 -0.36 -0.60
CA ILE A 236 13.45 0.01 0.29
C ILE A 236 13.79 -1.16 1.22
N VAL A 237 12.78 -1.76 1.85
CA VAL A 237 12.98 -2.86 2.81
C VAL A 237 13.53 -4.10 2.12
N GLY A 238 13.01 -4.47 0.95
CA GLY A 238 13.54 -5.57 0.14
C GLY A 238 15.02 -5.37 -0.17
N SER A 239 15.35 -4.20 -0.72
CA SER A 239 16.72 -3.84 -1.08
C SER A 239 17.66 -3.83 0.12
N TYR A 240 17.22 -3.28 1.26
CA TYR A 240 17.97 -3.33 2.51
C TYR A 240 18.24 -4.76 2.96
N ASN A 241 17.27 -5.67 2.83
CA ASN A 241 17.40 -7.03 3.32
C ASN A 241 18.43 -7.86 2.56
N GLU A 242 18.65 -7.55 1.28
CA GLU A 242 19.67 -8.16 0.43
C GLU A 242 21.11 -7.72 0.77
N LEU A 243 21.28 -6.62 1.51
CA LEU A 243 22.59 -6.16 1.95
C LEU A 243 23.19 -7.08 3.04
N SER A 244 24.51 -7.25 3.01
CA SER A 244 25.26 -7.88 4.12
C SER A 244 25.14 -7.05 5.40
N MET A 245 25.41 -7.65 6.57
CA MET A 245 25.33 -6.95 7.86
C MET A 245 26.23 -5.70 7.92
N GLN A 246 27.43 -5.75 7.32
CA GLN A 246 28.33 -4.60 7.27
C GLN A 246 27.74 -3.49 6.39
N GLN A 247 27.18 -3.83 5.22
CA GLN A 247 26.52 -2.87 4.33
C GLN A 247 25.27 -2.27 4.97
N LYS A 248 24.49 -3.07 5.70
CA LYS A 248 23.33 -2.62 6.48
C LYS A 248 23.77 -1.57 7.50
N SER A 249 24.76 -1.89 8.35
CA SER A 249 25.29 -0.96 9.35
C SER A 249 25.78 0.34 8.70
N ASN A 250 26.59 0.24 7.64
CA ASN A 250 27.09 1.38 6.89
C ASN A 250 25.96 2.22 6.30
N LEU A 251 24.93 1.59 5.73
CA LEU A 251 23.79 2.32 5.18
C LEU A 251 23.04 3.11 6.26
N ILE A 252 22.75 2.49 7.40
CA ILE A 252 22.06 3.13 8.52
C ILE A 252 22.84 4.36 9.01
N GLN A 253 24.16 4.24 9.15
CA GLN A 253 25.03 5.36 9.53
C GLN A 253 25.09 6.48 8.48
N ASN A 254 24.79 6.19 7.22
CA ASN A 254 24.77 7.18 6.14
C ASN A 254 23.37 7.76 5.82
N ILE A 255 22.30 7.37 6.53
CA ILE A 255 20.97 7.98 6.37
C ILE A 255 20.99 9.52 6.48
N PRO A 256 21.74 10.14 7.42
CA PRO A 256 21.84 11.60 7.47
C PRO A 256 22.42 12.21 6.20
N LYS A 257 23.35 11.51 5.52
CA LYS A 257 23.90 11.97 4.24
C LYS A 257 22.89 11.86 3.11
N ILE A 258 22.03 10.82 3.12
CA ILE A 258 20.90 10.74 2.19
C ILE A 258 20.04 11.99 2.39
N LEU A 259 19.60 12.24 3.62
CA LEU A 259 18.71 13.36 3.97
C LEU A 259 19.28 14.75 3.66
N SER A 260 20.57 14.97 3.94
CA SER A 260 21.25 16.24 3.66
C SER A 260 21.83 16.35 2.25
N GLY A 261 21.83 15.26 1.49
CA GLY A 261 22.34 15.20 0.10
C GLY A 261 21.24 15.22 -0.94
N MET A 262 19.98 15.06 -0.52
CA MET A 262 18.81 15.09 -1.41
C MET A 262 18.80 16.37 -2.25
N ASN A 263 18.87 16.19 -3.56
CA ASN A 263 18.71 17.27 -4.53
C ASN A 263 18.09 16.75 -5.83
N LEU A 264 17.37 17.61 -6.54
CA LEU A 264 16.83 17.34 -7.87
C LEU A 264 17.33 18.43 -8.82
N GLY A 265 17.79 18.03 -10.01
CA GLY A 265 18.15 18.99 -11.06
C GLY A 265 16.93 19.81 -11.49
N SER A 266 17.14 21.06 -11.92
CA SER A 266 16.07 22.01 -12.27
C SER A 266 15.03 21.45 -13.25
N GLU A 267 15.46 20.64 -14.22
CA GLU A 267 14.56 19.97 -15.17
C GLU A 267 13.58 19.01 -14.47
N LYS A 268 14.07 18.16 -13.57
CA LYS A 268 13.25 17.23 -12.78
C LYS A 268 12.36 17.95 -11.78
N ILE A 269 12.78 19.12 -11.29
CA ILE A 269 11.96 20.00 -10.45
C ILE A 269 10.75 20.47 -11.25
N ILE A 270 10.97 21.01 -12.46
CA ILE A 270 9.90 21.48 -13.35
C ILE A 270 8.95 20.34 -13.69
N GLU A 271 9.48 19.18 -14.09
CA GLU A 271 8.69 17.99 -14.40
C GLU A 271 7.82 17.55 -13.20
N SER A 272 8.36 17.59 -11.98
CA SER A 272 7.62 17.25 -10.76
C SER A 272 6.57 18.27 -10.33
N MET A 273 6.58 19.47 -10.92
CA MET A 273 5.58 20.54 -10.69
C MET A 273 4.45 20.50 -11.72
N LEU A 274 4.63 19.78 -12.83
CA LEU A 274 3.58 19.56 -13.81
C LEU A 274 2.62 18.50 -13.26
N VAL A 275 1.45 18.96 -12.79
CA VAL A 275 0.37 18.06 -12.40
C VAL A 275 -0.35 17.61 -13.67
N ASP A 276 -0.20 16.34 -14.04
CA ASP A 276 -1.01 15.75 -15.09
C ASP A 276 -2.38 15.36 -14.51
N SER A 277 -3.43 15.43 -15.32
CA SER A 277 -4.71 14.79 -15.02
C SER A 277 -4.60 13.26 -14.87
N ASN A 278 -3.52 12.67 -15.41
CA ASN A 278 -3.28 11.24 -15.42
C ASN A 278 -2.65 10.74 -14.09
N PRO A 279 -3.41 10.01 -13.25
CA PRO A 279 -2.90 9.56 -11.94
C PRO A 279 -1.78 8.53 -12.04
N LEU A 280 -1.72 7.76 -13.13
CA LEU A 280 -0.64 6.80 -13.35
C LEU A 280 0.65 7.49 -13.77
N HIS A 281 0.54 8.53 -14.59
CA HIS A 281 1.71 9.32 -15.01
C HIS A 281 2.28 10.06 -13.81
N ASN A 282 1.43 10.73 -13.04
CA ASN A 282 1.82 11.35 -11.76
C ASN A 282 2.44 10.33 -10.79
N GLY A 283 1.89 9.12 -10.72
CA GLY A 283 2.46 8.05 -9.91
C GLY A 283 3.89 7.70 -10.33
N MET A 284 4.12 7.52 -11.63
CA MET A 284 5.45 7.24 -12.18
C MET A 284 6.43 8.39 -11.95
N LEU A 285 5.99 9.64 -12.16
CA LEU A 285 6.80 10.83 -11.85
C LEU A 285 7.23 10.86 -10.38
N ASN A 286 6.35 10.48 -9.46
CA ASN A 286 6.67 10.42 -8.03
C ASN A 286 7.57 9.24 -7.66
N ILE A 287 7.44 8.08 -8.31
CA ILE A 287 8.40 6.97 -8.17
C ILE A 287 9.79 7.41 -8.65
N ASN A 288 9.87 8.04 -9.83
CA ASN A 288 11.12 8.54 -10.39
C ASN A 288 11.74 9.64 -9.51
N LYS A 289 10.91 10.56 -8.99
CA LYS A 289 11.34 11.58 -8.03
C LYS A 289 11.95 10.93 -6.79
N PHE A 290 11.27 9.92 -6.23
CA PHE A 290 11.74 9.18 -5.06
C PHE A 290 13.10 8.52 -5.30
N THR A 291 13.26 7.77 -6.40
CA THR A 291 14.51 7.06 -6.71
C THR A 291 15.66 8.03 -7.02
N ASN A 292 15.35 9.15 -7.70
CA ASN A 292 16.32 10.20 -7.98
C ASN A 292 16.82 10.92 -6.72
N LEU A 293 15.97 11.13 -5.72
CA LEU A 293 16.39 11.70 -4.43
C LEU A 293 17.43 10.81 -3.75
N ILE A 294 17.24 9.49 -3.76
CA ILE A 294 18.23 8.54 -3.24
C ILE A 294 19.51 8.59 -4.08
N LEU A 295 19.39 8.51 -5.40
CA LEU A 295 20.55 8.51 -6.30
C LEU A 295 21.39 9.79 -6.18
N SER A 296 20.76 10.95 -5.96
CA SER A 296 21.46 12.23 -5.79
C SER A 296 22.45 12.22 -4.63
N SER A 297 22.19 11.41 -3.60
CA SER A 297 23.09 11.24 -2.45
C SER A 297 24.29 10.31 -2.71
N THR A 298 24.35 9.66 -3.88
CA THR A 298 25.40 8.68 -4.25
C THR A 298 26.55 9.26 -5.07
N LEU A 299 26.52 10.56 -5.39
CA LEU A 299 27.37 11.20 -6.40
C LEU A 299 28.88 11.11 -6.15
N GLU A 300 29.33 10.71 -4.95
CA GLU A 300 30.75 10.65 -4.61
C GLU A 300 31.30 9.23 -4.39
N THR A 301 30.48 8.18 -4.17
CA THR A 301 30.99 6.79 -3.97
C THR A 301 29.97 5.70 -4.33
N ARG A 302 30.42 4.64 -5.05
CA ARG A 302 29.66 3.39 -5.25
C ARG A 302 29.67 2.53 -3.97
N GLY A 303 28.94 2.98 -2.95
CA GLY A 303 28.83 2.32 -1.64
C GLY A 303 27.49 1.61 -1.39
N SER A 304 27.17 1.36 -0.12
CA SER A 304 25.89 0.73 0.28
C SER A 304 24.65 1.52 -0.13
N ILE A 305 24.74 2.84 -0.29
CA ILE A 305 23.64 3.69 -0.80
C ILE A 305 23.38 3.40 -2.29
N TYR A 306 24.43 3.20 -3.09
CA TYR A 306 24.27 2.83 -4.50
C TYR A 306 23.65 1.44 -4.65
N GLN A 307 24.07 0.49 -3.82
CA GLN A 307 23.46 -0.85 -3.78
C GLN A 307 22.00 -0.80 -3.33
N LEU A 308 21.68 0.04 -2.34
CA LEU A 308 20.30 0.30 -1.94
C LEU A 308 19.49 0.80 -3.14
N TYR A 309 20.01 1.80 -3.87
CA TYR A 309 19.35 2.34 -5.05
C TYR A 309 19.11 1.26 -6.13
N THR A 310 20.13 0.47 -6.48
CA THR A 310 19.97 -0.58 -7.50
C THR A 310 18.97 -1.64 -7.08
N GLY A 311 18.99 -2.07 -5.82
CA GLY A 311 18.02 -3.02 -5.29
C GLY A 311 16.60 -2.45 -5.23
N ILE A 312 16.44 -1.15 -4.94
CA ILE A 312 15.13 -0.48 -5.00
C ILE A 312 14.58 -0.54 -6.42
N THR A 313 15.39 -0.19 -7.42
CA THR A 313 14.98 -0.27 -8.84
C THR A 313 14.59 -1.69 -9.23
N GLN A 314 15.37 -2.69 -8.82
CA GLN A 314 15.07 -4.10 -9.09
C GLN A 314 13.75 -4.55 -8.44
N HIS A 315 13.50 -4.19 -7.18
CA HIS A 315 12.23 -4.52 -6.53
C HIS A 315 11.05 -3.78 -7.14
N LEU A 316 11.20 -2.51 -7.52
CA LEU A 316 10.16 -1.77 -8.24
C LEU A 316 9.80 -2.49 -9.54
N GLN A 317 10.78 -2.98 -10.30
CA GLN A 317 10.55 -3.80 -11.50
C GLN A 317 9.83 -5.12 -11.19
N GLN A 318 10.23 -5.82 -10.13
CA GLN A 318 9.55 -7.04 -9.68
C GLN A 318 8.10 -6.78 -9.24
N TYR A 319 7.82 -5.60 -8.71
CA TYR A 319 6.47 -5.15 -8.39
C TYR A 319 5.71 -4.59 -9.60
N GLY A 320 6.27 -4.63 -10.81
CA GLY A 320 5.62 -4.28 -12.07
C GLY A 320 5.88 -2.85 -12.56
N VAL A 321 6.76 -2.08 -11.93
CA VAL A 321 7.15 -0.74 -12.41
C VAL A 321 8.11 -0.87 -13.58
N THR A 322 7.75 -0.37 -14.76
CA THR A 322 8.59 -0.36 -15.96
C THR A 322 9.03 1.07 -16.33
N ASP A 323 10.14 1.23 -17.05
CA ASP A 323 10.65 2.53 -17.51
C ASP A 323 9.69 3.24 -18.50
N SER A 324 8.73 2.49 -19.01
CA SER A 324 7.71 2.92 -19.94
C SER A 324 6.38 3.06 -19.19
N PHE A 325 5.92 4.29 -18.98
CA PHE A 325 4.52 4.58 -18.64
C PHE A 325 3.52 3.93 -19.64
N ALA A 326 4.02 3.54 -20.82
CA ALA A 326 3.22 3.17 -21.96
C ALA A 326 2.64 1.75 -21.93
N GLU A 327 3.02 0.87 -21.00
CA GLU A 327 2.57 -0.54 -21.01
C GLU A 327 2.08 -0.98 -19.62
N ALA A 328 0.76 -1.03 -19.44
CA ALA A 328 0.18 -1.71 -18.29
C ALA A 328 0.07 -3.21 -18.57
N TYR A 329 0.72 -4.03 -17.75
CA TYR A 329 0.62 -5.49 -17.81
C TYR A 329 -0.29 -6.01 -16.69
N PHE A 330 -1.16 -6.98 -17.00
CA PHE A 330 -2.04 -7.64 -16.04
C PHE A 330 -1.93 -9.17 -16.16
N ASP A 331 -2.04 -9.90 -15.06
CA ASP A 331 -2.19 -11.35 -15.10
C ASP A 331 -3.53 -11.73 -15.75
N TYR A 332 -4.59 -10.99 -15.39
CA TYR A 332 -5.94 -11.18 -15.96
C TYR A 332 -6.56 -9.83 -16.35
N LEU A 333 -7.01 -9.74 -17.60
CA LEU A 333 -7.85 -8.64 -18.08
C LEU A 333 -9.21 -9.17 -18.49
N ILE A 334 -10.25 -8.81 -17.74
CA ILE A 334 -11.63 -9.20 -18.02
C ILE A 334 -12.26 -8.10 -18.87
N GLU A 335 -12.56 -8.37 -20.13
CA GLU A 335 -13.26 -7.42 -20.99
C GLU A 335 -14.77 -7.68 -20.94
N PHE A 336 -15.53 -6.65 -20.57
CA PHE A 336 -16.98 -6.69 -20.45
C PHE A 336 -17.60 -5.70 -21.45
N ASN A 337 -18.48 -6.19 -22.32
CA ASN A 337 -19.09 -5.37 -23.38
C ASN A 337 -20.21 -4.42 -22.90
N GLY A 338 -20.55 -4.40 -21.61
CA GLY A 338 -21.55 -3.48 -21.03
C GLY A 338 -20.94 -2.32 -20.24
N GLN A 339 -21.79 -1.43 -19.72
CA GLN A 339 -21.35 -0.45 -18.73
C GLN A 339 -21.15 -1.11 -17.37
N LEU A 340 -19.99 -0.87 -16.75
CA LEU A 340 -19.65 -1.42 -15.45
C LEU A 340 -19.91 -0.37 -14.36
N SER A 341 -20.45 -0.83 -13.23
CA SER A 341 -20.60 -0.04 -12.02
C SER A 341 -20.02 -0.83 -10.84
N ASP A 342 -19.35 -0.13 -9.92
CA ASP A 342 -18.83 -0.69 -8.68
C ASP A 342 -19.91 -1.27 -7.74
N HIS A 343 -21.18 -0.93 -8.00
CA HIS A 343 -22.33 -1.46 -7.28
C HIS A 343 -22.87 -2.77 -7.87
N SER A 344 -22.51 -3.10 -9.12
CA SER A 344 -22.99 -4.31 -9.81
C SER A 344 -22.52 -5.60 -9.12
N ALA A 345 -23.35 -6.65 -9.15
CA ALA A 345 -23.00 -7.95 -8.58
C ALA A 345 -21.75 -8.54 -9.24
N PHE A 346 -21.64 -8.40 -10.57
CA PHE A 346 -20.50 -8.82 -11.36
C PHE A 346 -19.19 -8.17 -10.89
N TYR A 347 -19.17 -6.84 -10.76
CA TYR A 347 -17.99 -6.12 -10.26
C TYR A 347 -17.64 -6.55 -8.83
N LYS A 348 -18.63 -6.68 -7.93
CA LYS A 348 -18.40 -7.08 -6.53
C LYS A 348 -17.79 -8.48 -6.44
N ALA A 349 -18.25 -9.43 -7.25
CA ALA A 349 -17.68 -10.77 -7.28
C ALA A 349 -16.22 -10.77 -7.73
N LEU A 350 -15.90 -10.01 -8.79
CA LEU A 350 -14.53 -9.81 -9.28
C LEU A 350 -13.62 -9.14 -8.25
N ALA A 351 -14.09 -8.03 -7.65
CA ALA A 351 -13.33 -7.28 -6.66
C ALA A 351 -13.06 -8.14 -5.41
N LEU A 352 -14.05 -8.90 -4.93
CA LEU A 352 -13.88 -9.82 -3.81
C LEU A 352 -12.87 -10.93 -4.13
N ALA A 353 -12.96 -11.52 -5.33
CA ALA A 353 -11.99 -12.52 -5.78
C ALA A 353 -10.58 -11.95 -5.87
N ALA A 354 -10.41 -10.71 -6.35
CA ALA A 354 -9.10 -10.04 -6.41
C ALA A 354 -8.55 -9.73 -5.00
N VAL A 355 -9.39 -9.32 -4.05
CA VAL A 355 -8.98 -9.13 -2.64
C VAL A 355 -8.45 -10.42 -2.03
N ASN A 356 -9.08 -11.57 -2.35
CA ASN A 356 -8.68 -12.87 -1.84
C ASN A 356 -7.42 -13.45 -2.50
N ASN A 357 -6.98 -12.89 -3.64
CA ASN A 357 -5.82 -13.34 -4.40
C ASN A 357 -4.89 -12.13 -4.72
N PRO A 358 -4.25 -11.52 -3.69
CA PRO A 358 -3.48 -10.28 -3.85
C PRO A 358 -2.21 -10.44 -4.69
N GLU A 359 -1.79 -11.67 -4.98
CA GLU A 359 -0.63 -11.98 -5.80
C GLU A 359 -0.87 -11.80 -7.31
N VAL A 360 -2.13 -11.72 -7.77
CA VAL A 360 -2.45 -11.53 -9.19
C VAL A 360 -2.85 -10.10 -9.53
N GLN A 361 -2.37 -9.61 -10.67
CA GLN A 361 -2.74 -8.32 -11.24
C GLN A 361 -4.00 -8.46 -12.09
N VAL A 362 -5.12 -7.93 -11.61
CA VAL A 362 -6.41 -8.05 -12.29
C VAL A 362 -6.97 -6.69 -12.67
N ALA A 363 -7.47 -6.59 -13.90
CA ALA A 363 -8.25 -5.46 -14.35
C ALA A 363 -9.53 -5.89 -15.07
N VAL A 364 -10.55 -5.02 -15.01
CA VAL A 364 -11.79 -5.15 -15.77
C VAL A 364 -11.89 -3.98 -16.72
N LYS A 365 -12.03 -4.25 -18.01
CA LYS A 365 -12.17 -3.22 -19.04
C LYS A 365 -13.61 -3.20 -19.54
N ASP A 366 -14.20 -2.01 -19.52
CA ASP A 366 -15.44 -1.71 -20.23
C ASP A 366 -15.15 -0.92 -21.51
N ALA A 367 -16.17 -0.37 -22.17
CA ALA A 367 -16.02 0.34 -23.44
C ALA A 367 -15.09 1.57 -23.38
N ASN A 368 -15.04 2.28 -22.24
CA ASN A 368 -14.34 3.56 -22.14
C ASN A 368 -13.29 3.58 -21.03
N SER A 369 -13.34 2.62 -20.12
CA SER A 369 -12.58 2.65 -18.88
C SER A 369 -12.02 1.28 -18.52
N ILE A 370 -10.99 1.30 -17.69
CA ILE A 370 -10.39 0.13 -17.07
C ILE A 370 -10.37 0.30 -15.56
N TRP A 371 -10.92 -0.69 -14.87
CA TRP A 371 -11.02 -0.80 -13.43
C TRP A 371 -9.91 -1.73 -12.96
N ILE A 372 -8.89 -1.19 -12.31
CA ILE A 372 -7.79 -1.99 -11.78
C ILE A 372 -8.21 -2.52 -10.41
N LEU A 373 -8.52 -3.81 -10.30
CA LEU A 373 -9.13 -4.36 -9.10
C LEU A 373 -8.14 -4.39 -7.92
N PRO A 374 -8.64 -4.21 -6.67
CA PRO A 374 -10.05 -4.05 -6.29
C PRO A 374 -10.57 -2.59 -6.31
N SER A 375 -9.88 -1.67 -7.01
CA SER A 375 -10.22 -0.23 -7.02
C SER A 375 -11.62 0.03 -7.57
N LYS A 376 -12.47 0.69 -6.77
CA LYS A 376 -13.83 1.13 -7.15
C LYS A 376 -13.84 2.33 -8.11
N THR A 377 -12.79 2.52 -8.90
CA THR A 377 -12.71 3.67 -9.80
C THR A 377 -12.07 3.26 -11.11
N ALA A 378 -12.79 3.60 -12.16
CA ALA A 378 -12.38 3.42 -13.53
C ALA A 378 -11.36 4.48 -13.92
N LEU A 379 -10.34 4.07 -14.66
CA LEU A 379 -9.45 4.98 -15.38
C LEU A 379 -9.88 5.01 -16.85
N PRO A 380 -9.95 6.17 -17.51
CA PRO A 380 -10.20 6.22 -18.95
C PRO A 380 -9.15 5.39 -19.71
N ILE A 381 -9.55 4.60 -20.71
CA ILE A 381 -8.61 3.75 -21.48
C ILE A 381 -7.49 4.59 -22.12
N LYS A 382 -7.78 5.84 -22.50
CA LYS A 382 -6.83 6.79 -23.08
C LYS A 382 -5.63 7.11 -22.17
N VAL A 383 -5.75 6.83 -20.87
CA VAL A 383 -4.64 6.92 -19.91
C VAL A 383 -3.51 5.96 -20.27
N PHE A 384 -3.80 4.87 -20.96
CA PHE A 384 -2.85 3.82 -21.30
C PHE A 384 -2.45 3.94 -22.77
N ASN A 385 -1.14 3.98 -23.04
CA ASN A 385 -0.66 3.91 -24.43
C ASN A 385 -0.82 2.49 -25.00
N GLN A 386 -0.56 1.47 -24.18
CA GLN A 386 -0.76 0.06 -24.46
C GLN A 386 -1.22 -0.67 -23.20
N ILE A 387 -2.07 -1.68 -23.41
CA ILE A 387 -2.56 -2.57 -22.37
C ILE A 387 -2.23 -3.99 -22.83
N GLN A 388 -1.47 -4.70 -22.01
CA GLN A 388 -1.10 -6.08 -22.21
C GLN A 388 -1.63 -6.93 -21.04
N ALA A 389 -1.90 -8.20 -21.30
CA ALA A 389 -2.28 -9.13 -20.26
C ALA A 389 -1.81 -10.55 -20.57
N ARG A 390 -1.45 -11.32 -19.54
CA ARG A 390 -1.17 -12.74 -19.72
C ARG A 390 -2.40 -13.48 -20.25
N GLN A 391 -3.55 -13.26 -19.61
CA GLN A 391 -4.84 -13.84 -20.00
C GLN A 391 -5.89 -12.73 -20.16
N ILE A 392 -6.49 -12.64 -21.34
CA ILE A 392 -7.71 -11.87 -21.55
C ILE A 392 -8.91 -12.81 -21.45
N VAL A 393 -9.96 -12.40 -20.74
CA VAL A 393 -11.26 -13.07 -20.75
C VAL A 393 -12.28 -12.09 -21.29
N PHE A 394 -12.72 -12.31 -22.52
CA PHE A 394 -13.72 -11.49 -23.19
C PHE A 394 -15.11 -12.09 -22.95
N MET A 395 -15.97 -11.31 -22.29
CA MET A 395 -17.35 -11.69 -21.99
C MET A 395 -18.31 -10.87 -22.86
N GLY A 396 -19.01 -11.54 -23.77
CA GLY A 396 -19.95 -10.90 -24.68
C GLY A 396 -21.24 -11.70 -24.86
N CYS A 397 -22.33 -10.97 -25.04
CA CYS A 397 -23.61 -11.50 -25.52
C CYS A 397 -23.86 -10.96 -26.94
N ASP A 398 -24.39 -11.82 -27.81
CA ASP A 398 -24.75 -11.62 -29.22
C ASP A 398 -23.63 -11.55 -30.28
N ASN A 399 -23.72 -12.52 -31.20
CA ASN A 399 -23.01 -12.71 -32.46
C ASN A 399 -21.46 -12.70 -32.39
N PRO A 400 -20.82 -13.84 -32.02
CA PRO A 400 -19.37 -14.02 -32.10
C PRO A 400 -18.75 -13.82 -33.49
N LYS A 401 -19.57 -13.60 -34.53
CA LYS A 401 -19.13 -13.21 -35.89
C LYS A 401 -18.41 -11.86 -35.95
N ASN A 402 -18.58 -11.00 -34.95
CA ASN A 402 -18.02 -9.64 -34.95
C ASN A 402 -16.80 -9.47 -34.02
N ILE A 403 -16.34 -10.54 -33.36
CA ILE A 403 -15.15 -10.45 -32.50
C ILE A 403 -13.91 -10.59 -33.40
N HIS A 404 -13.30 -9.46 -33.75
CA HIS A 404 -12.02 -9.44 -34.44
C HIS A 404 -10.90 -9.88 -33.49
N VAL A 405 -10.53 -11.16 -33.51
CA VAL A 405 -9.51 -11.71 -32.60
C VAL A 405 -8.14 -11.05 -32.82
N GLU A 406 -7.90 -10.51 -34.01
CA GLU A 406 -6.71 -9.75 -34.36
C GLU A 406 -6.49 -8.54 -33.44
N GLN A 407 -7.55 -7.98 -32.85
CA GLN A 407 -7.44 -6.86 -31.92
C GLN A 407 -6.67 -7.19 -30.63
N PHE A 408 -6.52 -8.49 -30.33
CA PHE A 408 -5.81 -9.02 -29.15
C PHE A 408 -4.37 -9.45 -29.48
N PHE A 409 -3.97 -9.46 -30.75
CA PHE A 409 -2.59 -9.77 -31.13
C PHE A 409 -1.62 -8.79 -30.49
N GLN A 410 -0.49 -9.32 -30.01
CA GLN A 410 0.54 -8.57 -29.27
C GLN A 410 0.05 -7.93 -27.96
N LYS A 411 -1.22 -8.14 -27.57
CA LYS A 411 -1.78 -7.67 -26.29
C LYS A 411 -1.97 -8.79 -25.28
N ALA A 412 -1.98 -10.05 -25.71
CA ALA A 412 -2.11 -11.17 -24.79
C ALA A 412 -1.37 -12.42 -25.22
N GLU A 413 -1.00 -13.24 -24.23
CA GLU A 413 -0.54 -14.62 -24.47
C GLU A 413 -1.73 -15.55 -24.73
N LYS A 414 -2.82 -15.33 -23.99
CA LYS A 414 -4.01 -16.17 -24.05
C LYS A 414 -5.30 -15.36 -24.06
N LEU A 415 -6.30 -15.85 -24.79
CA LEU A 415 -7.61 -15.23 -24.92
C LEU A 415 -8.72 -16.26 -24.68
N MET A 416 -9.58 -16.02 -23.70
CA MET A 416 -10.82 -16.77 -23.53
C MET A 416 -11.96 -15.94 -24.09
N LEU A 417 -12.67 -16.48 -25.07
CA LEU A 417 -13.96 -15.95 -25.50
C LEU A 417 -15.05 -16.68 -24.71
N VAL A 418 -15.86 -15.95 -23.96
CA VAL A 418 -17.04 -16.48 -23.26
C VAL A 418 -18.28 -15.94 -23.94
N ASN A 419 -19.13 -16.86 -24.42
CA ASN A 419 -20.42 -16.54 -25.01
C ASN A 419 -21.51 -16.87 -24.00
N GLU A 420 -21.87 -15.88 -23.20
CA GLU A 420 -22.89 -16.00 -22.16
C GLU A 420 -23.77 -14.75 -22.14
N CYS A 421 -25.08 -14.98 -22.24
CA CYS A 421 -26.11 -13.96 -22.29
C CYS A 421 -26.95 -13.91 -21.02
N ASP A 422 -26.85 -14.94 -20.18
CA ASP A 422 -27.60 -15.04 -18.95
C ASP A 422 -26.90 -14.25 -17.82
N GLN A 423 -27.49 -13.12 -17.46
CA GLN A 423 -27.02 -12.26 -16.37
C GLN A 423 -27.18 -12.92 -14.98
N THR A 424 -27.84 -14.08 -14.89
CA THR A 424 -27.99 -14.86 -13.65
C THR A 424 -26.87 -15.86 -13.42
N VAL A 425 -25.92 -15.99 -14.36
CA VAL A 425 -24.77 -16.89 -14.21
C VAL A 425 -23.76 -16.28 -13.24
N ASP A 426 -23.65 -16.91 -12.07
CA ASP A 426 -22.59 -16.61 -11.10
C ASP A 426 -21.26 -17.18 -11.58
N TYR A 427 -20.31 -16.29 -11.88
CA TYR A 427 -18.95 -16.65 -12.25
C TYR A 427 -18.06 -16.85 -11.02
N ASN A 428 -17.43 -18.02 -10.91
CA ASN A 428 -16.45 -18.30 -9.87
C ASN A 428 -15.06 -17.73 -10.24
N PHE A 429 -14.91 -16.40 -10.16
CA PHE A 429 -13.64 -15.73 -10.43
C PHE A 429 -12.51 -16.07 -9.47
N GLU A 430 -12.84 -16.50 -8.24
CA GLU A 430 -11.83 -16.95 -7.28
C GLU A 430 -11.03 -18.15 -7.84
N SER A 431 -11.72 -19.11 -8.44
CA SER A 431 -11.06 -20.25 -9.11
C SER A 431 -10.24 -19.83 -10.34
N LEU A 432 -10.59 -18.74 -11.02
CA LEU A 432 -9.79 -18.20 -12.13
C LEU A 432 -8.45 -17.67 -11.62
N PHE A 433 -8.48 -16.87 -10.56
CA PHE A 433 -7.29 -16.18 -10.04
C PHE A 433 -6.37 -17.12 -9.27
N ARG A 434 -6.93 -18.09 -8.53
CA ARG A 434 -6.17 -19.06 -7.75
C ARG A 434 -5.66 -20.24 -8.59
N ASP A 435 -6.57 -20.85 -9.35
CA ASP A 435 -6.35 -22.16 -9.99
C ASP A 435 -6.20 -22.03 -11.53
N GLY A 436 -6.28 -20.80 -12.06
CA GLY A 436 -6.15 -20.51 -13.48
C GLY A 436 -7.37 -20.92 -14.30
N ILE A 437 -7.19 -20.93 -15.63
CA ILE A 437 -8.28 -21.16 -16.58
C ILE A 437 -8.94 -22.53 -16.41
N LYS A 438 -8.16 -23.55 -16.01
CA LYS A 438 -8.66 -24.91 -15.76
C LYS A 438 -9.61 -24.95 -14.57
N GLY A 439 -9.24 -24.29 -13.47
CA GLY A 439 -10.12 -24.16 -12.31
C GLY A 439 -11.40 -23.40 -12.67
N PHE A 440 -11.27 -22.31 -13.42
CA PHE A 440 -12.41 -21.53 -13.88
C PHE A 440 -13.40 -22.36 -14.70
N ILE A 441 -12.97 -23.05 -15.76
CA ILE A 441 -13.88 -23.82 -16.63
C ILE A 441 -14.48 -25.04 -15.93
N GLY A 442 -13.73 -25.65 -15.00
CA GLY A 442 -14.16 -26.81 -14.20
C GLY A 442 -15.00 -26.45 -12.97
N LYS A 443 -15.24 -25.15 -12.70
CA LYS A 443 -16.22 -24.69 -11.70
C LYS A 443 -17.43 -24.02 -12.33
N ASN A 444 -17.29 -23.52 -13.55
CA ASN A 444 -18.36 -22.81 -14.25
C ASN A 444 -18.86 -23.59 -15.46
N HIS A 445 -19.64 -24.64 -15.23
CA HIS A 445 -20.05 -25.56 -16.30
C HIS A 445 -21.14 -25.03 -17.25
N LYS A 446 -21.76 -23.89 -16.90
CA LYS A 446 -22.99 -23.42 -17.54
C LYS A 446 -22.77 -22.60 -18.81
N PHE A 447 -21.58 -22.03 -18.99
CA PHE A 447 -21.29 -21.16 -20.13
C PHE A 447 -20.47 -21.85 -21.22
N ASN A 448 -20.65 -21.33 -22.43
CA ASN A 448 -19.87 -21.69 -23.61
C ASN A 448 -18.63 -20.83 -23.73
N PHE A 449 -17.52 -21.43 -24.15
CA PHE A 449 -16.26 -20.73 -24.29
C PHE A 449 -15.33 -21.35 -25.32
N VAL A 450 -14.38 -20.55 -25.79
CA VAL A 450 -13.21 -20.99 -26.55
C VAL A 450 -11.96 -20.32 -25.96
N GLN A 451 -10.97 -21.12 -25.57
CA GLN A 451 -9.67 -20.67 -25.09
C GLN A 451 -8.65 -20.75 -26.22
N LEU A 452 -8.01 -19.64 -26.51
CA LEU A 452 -7.07 -19.44 -27.60
C LEU A 452 -5.66 -19.14 -27.06
N HIS A 453 -4.64 -19.69 -27.72
CA HIS A 453 -3.26 -19.25 -27.56
C HIS A 453 -2.95 -18.24 -28.67
N VAL A 454 -2.83 -16.98 -28.29
CA VAL A 454 -2.84 -15.84 -29.22
C VAL A 454 -1.61 -15.82 -30.14
N PRO A 455 -0.37 -16.06 -29.67
CA PRO A 455 0.80 -16.12 -30.56
C PRO A 455 0.70 -17.22 -31.62
N SER A 456 0.23 -18.41 -31.24
CA SER A 456 0.02 -19.49 -32.21
C SER A 456 -1.03 -19.15 -33.25
N LEU A 457 -2.09 -18.44 -32.84
CA LEU A 457 -3.14 -18.01 -33.76
C LEU A 457 -2.65 -16.94 -34.73
N GLU A 458 -1.83 -15.98 -34.26
CA GLU A 458 -1.26 -14.92 -35.09
C GLU A 458 -0.39 -15.51 -36.23
N MET A 459 0.35 -16.58 -35.96
CA MET A 459 1.18 -17.27 -36.95
C MET A 459 0.38 -17.85 -38.12
N ILE A 460 -0.86 -18.29 -37.88
CA ILE A 460 -1.70 -18.99 -38.86
C ILE A 460 -2.92 -18.17 -39.31
N LYS A 461 -2.97 -16.87 -38.96
CA LYS A 461 -4.14 -16.00 -39.18
C LYS A 461 -4.60 -15.96 -40.64
N ASN A 462 -3.67 -15.95 -41.59
CA ASN A 462 -3.99 -15.87 -43.02
C ASN A 462 -4.69 -17.13 -43.52
N ASP A 463 -4.37 -18.28 -42.92
CA ASP A 463 -4.94 -19.58 -43.28
C ASP A 463 -6.29 -19.84 -42.59
N LEU A 464 -6.56 -19.15 -41.47
CA LEU A 464 -7.83 -19.17 -40.73
C LEU A 464 -8.79 -18.03 -41.10
N ALA A 465 -8.36 -17.09 -41.94
CA ALA A 465 -9.15 -15.94 -42.38
C ALA A 465 -10.61 -16.23 -42.85
N PRO A 466 -10.95 -17.40 -43.42
CA PRO A 466 -12.33 -17.74 -43.76
C PRO A 466 -13.25 -17.96 -42.55
N SER A 467 -12.71 -18.22 -41.37
CA SER A 467 -13.44 -18.56 -40.14
C SER A 467 -13.35 -17.43 -39.11
N GLN A 468 -14.13 -16.35 -39.29
CA GLN A 468 -14.20 -15.25 -38.32
C GLN A 468 -14.93 -15.61 -37.01
N ASN A 469 -15.59 -16.77 -36.95
CA ASN A 469 -16.36 -17.21 -35.79
C ASN A 469 -15.82 -18.53 -35.22
N PHE A 470 -15.00 -18.42 -34.16
CA PHE A 470 -14.40 -19.58 -33.49
C PHE A 470 -15.43 -20.51 -32.84
N PHE A 471 -16.57 -20.00 -32.37
CA PHE A 471 -17.64 -20.84 -31.81
C PHE A 471 -18.30 -21.71 -32.87
N GLU A 472 -18.56 -21.17 -34.07
CA GLU A 472 -19.04 -21.95 -35.21
C GLU A 472 -18.01 -22.97 -35.67
N LEU A 473 -16.74 -22.57 -35.74
CA LEU A 473 -15.63 -23.46 -36.09
C LEU A 473 -15.66 -24.69 -35.18
N VAL A 474 -15.54 -24.50 -33.86
CA VAL A 474 -15.47 -25.61 -32.90
C VAL A 474 -16.79 -26.39 -32.76
N LYS A 475 -17.94 -25.83 -33.16
CA LYS A 475 -19.24 -26.52 -33.15
C LYS A 475 -19.29 -27.68 -34.14
N THR A 476 -18.69 -27.50 -35.32
CA THR A 476 -18.74 -28.51 -36.39
C THR A 476 -17.92 -29.75 -36.06
N ARG A 477 -16.84 -29.61 -35.29
CA ARG A 477 -15.90 -30.69 -34.89
C ARG A 477 -15.39 -31.53 -36.07
N ASP A 478 -15.45 -30.99 -37.27
CA ASP A 478 -15.15 -31.71 -38.51
C ASP A 478 -13.69 -31.55 -38.89
N ILE A 479 -12.85 -32.45 -38.37
CA ILE A 479 -11.38 -32.48 -38.55
C ILE A 479 -10.95 -32.51 -40.04
N SER A 480 -11.87 -32.80 -40.97
CA SER A 480 -11.56 -32.82 -42.40
C SER A 480 -11.49 -31.43 -43.04
N ARG A 481 -12.06 -30.40 -42.41
CA ARG A 481 -12.03 -29.02 -42.92
C ARG A 481 -10.61 -28.47 -42.96
N LYS A 482 -10.38 -27.55 -43.92
CA LYS A 482 -9.08 -26.93 -44.16
C LYS A 482 -8.52 -26.28 -42.89
N GLU A 483 -9.36 -25.59 -42.14
CA GLU A 483 -9.01 -24.87 -40.92
C GLU A 483 -8.47 -25.79 -39.82
N PHE A 484 -9.06 -26.98 -39.65
CA PHE A 484 -8.57 -27.95 -38.66
C PHE A 484 -7.29 -28.66 -39.09
N LYS A 485 -7.09 -28.84 -40.40
CA LYS A 485 -5.81 -29.30 -40.94
C LYS A 485 -4.71 -28.26 -40.72
N THR A 486 -5.01 -26.98 -40.91
CA THR A 486 -4.09 -25.87 -40.58
C THR A 486 -3.74 -25.86 -39.09
N LEU A 487 -4.71 -26.09 -38.21
CA LEU A 487 -4.48 -26.23 -36.77
C LEU A 487 -3.72 -27.53 -36.41
N GLY A 488 -3.58 -28.46 -37.35
CA GLY A 488 -2.94 -29.76 -37.12
C GLY A 488 -3.72 -30.65 -36.15
N TRP A 489 -5.05 -30.50 -36.06
CA TRP A 489 -5.88 -31.31 -35.17
C TRP A 489 -5.91 -32.77 -35.63
N SER A 490 -5.57 -33.68 -34.72
CA SER A 490 -5.59 -35.12 -34.97
C SER A 490 -6.71 -35.83 -34.21
N LYS A 491 -7.02 -35.35 -33.00
CA LYS A 491 -8.05 -35.90 -32.12
C LYS A 491 -8.67 -34.81 -31.25
N ILE A 492 -9.92 -35.00 -30.85
CA ILE A 492 -10.60 -34.15 -29.86
C ILE A 492 -11.01 -35.03 -28.68
N GLN A 493 -10.60 -34.66 -27.47
CA GLN A 493 -10.87 -35.41 -26.24
C GLN A 493 -11.78 -34.61 -25.30
N TRP A 494 -12.87 -35.21 -24.82
CA TRP A 494 -13.63 -34.66 -23.71
C TRP A 494 -12.88 -34.91 -22.39
N LYS A 495 -12.63 -33.84 -21.62
CA LYS A 495 -12.02 -33.89 -20.29
C LYS A 495 -13.12 -33.77 -19.25
N THR A 496 -13.42 -34.87 -18.55
CA THR A 496 -14.54 -34.96 -17.59
C THR A 496 -14.34 -34.07 -16.38
N ASP A 497 -13.11 -33.90 -15.91
CA ASP A 497 -12.73 -33.02 -14.80
C ASP A 497 -12.93 -31.53 -15.11
N LEU A 498 -12.82 -31.15 -16.38
CA LEU A 498 -12.95 -29.76 -16.85
C LEU A 498 -14.31 -29.47 -17.48
N HIS A 499 -15.10 -30.52 -17.77
CA HIS A 499 -16.30 -30.45 -18.60
C HIS A 499 -16.07 -29.68 -19.91
N ALA A 500 -14.94 -29.95 -20.59
CA ALA A 500 -14.54 -29.24 -21.79
C ALA A 500 -13.83 -30.16 -22.79
N TYR A 501 -13.83 -29.78 -24.06
CA TYR A 501 -13.05 -30.45 -25.10
C TYR A 501 -11.63 -29.88 -25.14
N ARG A 502 -10.65 -30.76 -25.33
CA ARG A 502 -9.25 -30.42 -25.61
C ARG A 502 -8.83 -31.10 -26.93
N PRO A 503 -8.43 -30.33 -27.95
CA PRO A 503 -7.84 -30.90 -29.15
C PRO A 503 -6.41 -31.37 -28.91
N GLU A 504 -5.98 -32.36 -29.69
CA GLU A 504 -4.59 -32.79 -29.83
C GLU A 504 -4.09 -32.24 -31.17
N ALA A 505 -3.22 -31.24 -31.11
CA ALA A 505 -2.85 -30.40 -32.23
C ALA A 505 -1.33 -30.24 -32.34
N VAL A 506 -0.83 -30.07 -33.57
CA VAL A 506 0.57 -29.65 -33.79
C VAL A 506 0.75 -28.17 -33.44
N ILE A 507 -0.29 -27.36 -33.67
CA ILE A 507 -0.35 -25.95 -33.31
C ILE A 507 -1.43 -25.75 -32.25
N ASP A 508 -1.02 -25.46 -31.02
CA ASP A 508 -1.91 -25.29 -29.85
C ASP A 508 -2.68 -23.95 -29.86
N ALA A 509 -3.19 -23.51 -31.01
CA ALA A 509 -3.92 -22.24 -31.14
C ALA A 509 -5.28 -22.24 -30.41
N ILE A 510 -5.90 -23.42 -30.21
CA ILE A 510 -7.12 -23.60 -29.41
C ILE A 510 -6.80 -24.62 -28.32
N GLU A 511 -6.84 -24.22 -27.05
CA GLU A 511 -6.46 -25.11 -25.94
C GLU A 511 -7.67 -25.88 -25.37
N TYR A 512 -8.79 -25.19 -25.18
CA TYR A 512 -10.01 -25.74 -24.59
C TYR A 512 -11.25 -25.09 -25.19
N PHE A 513 -12.36 -25.83 -25.29
CA PHE A 513 -13.64 -25.24 -25.69
C PHE A 513 -14.85 -26.01 -25.14
N ARG A 514 -15.98 -25.32 -25.02
CA ARG A 514 -17.31 -25.86 -24.66
C ARG A 514 -18.38 -25.06 -25.42
N ASN A 515 -19.35 -25.79 -26.00
CA ASN A 515 -20.42 -25.26 -26.84
C ASN A 515 -21.78 -25.81 -26.42
#